data_AF-A0A1T3CUQ6-F1
#
_entry.id   AF-A0A1T3CUQ6-F1
#
_cell.length_a   1.000
_cell.length_b   1.000
_cell.length_c   1.000
_cell.angle_alpha   90.00
_cell.angle_beta   90.00
_cell.angle_gamma   90.00
#
_symmetry.space_group_name_H-M   'P 1'
#
loop_
_entity.id
_entity.type
_entity.pdbx_description
1 polymer ?
#
loop_
_entity_poly.entity_id
_entity_poly.type
_entity_poly.pdbx_seq_one_letter_code
_entity_poly.pdbx_strand_id
1 'polypeptide(L)'
;MLLKSVLLTLAISLASAQSEVGRPCGFKIAPCPFDMKCVADNPYCPDRNKCPGHCEFKNKYASCGGFTPRPHNCDRNHVCQDDPRLPPNCGMACDIPGICVPKTAEFCGGFAGFACPAGKYCYDVLDDCDPENGGADCGGICL
;
A
#
# COMPACT_ATOMS: atom_id res chain seq x y z
N MET A 1 -3.40 -21.06 53.91
CA MET A 1 -4.18 -20.62 52.73
C MET A 1 -3.20 -20.41 51.57
N LEU A 2 -2.98 -21.44 50.75
CA LEU A 2 -2.17 -21.35 49.53
C LEU A 2 -3.10 -20.96 48.37
N LEU A 3 -3.04 -19.72 47.88
CA LEU A 3 -3.65 -19.37 46.61
C LEU A 3 -2.64 -19.63 45.49
N LYS A 4 -2.88 -20.70 44.73
CA LYS A 4 -2.20 -21.00 43.46
C LYS A 4 -2.73 -20.03 42.40
N SER A 5 -1.92 -19.07 41.99
CA SER A 5 -2.22 -18.25 40.81
C SER A 5 -1.51 -18.86 39.59
N VAL A 6 -2.29 -19.59 38.78
CA VAL A 6 -1.88 -20.06 37.46
C VAL A 6 -1.99 -18.87 36.50
N LEU A 7 -0.86 -18.28 36.11
CA LEU A 7 -0.81 -17.28 35.04
C LEU A 7 -0.85 -17.99 33.68
N LEU A 8 -2.01 -17.91 33.03
CA LEU A 8 -2.18 -18.28 31.62
C LEU A 8 -1.52 -17.20 30.76
N THR A 9 -0.38 -17.49 30.13
CA THR A 9 0.24 -16.59 29.16
C THR A 9 -0.50 -16.69 27.82
N LEU A 10 -1.39 -15.74 27.53
CA LEU A 10 -1.91 -15.55 26.16
C LEU A 10 -0.76 -15.05 25.27
N ALA A 11 -0.30 -15.90 24.36
CA ALA A 11 0.56 -15.48 23.26
C ALA A 11 -0.30 -14.67 22.28
N ILE A 12 -0.20 -13.34 22.33
CA ILE A 12 -0.77 -12.46 21.31
C ILE A 12 0.17 -12.55 20.10
N SER A 13 -0.28 -13.20 19.03
CA SER A 13 0.40 -13.18 17.75
C SER A 13 0.34 -11.77 17.18
N LEU A 14 1.45 -11.02 17.24
CA LEU A 14 1.57 -9.77 16.49
C LEU A 14 1.65 -10.12 14.99
N ALA A 15 0.53 -9.97 14.28
CA ALA A 15 0.57 -9.89 12.83
C ALA A 15 1.26 -8.57 12.48
N SER A 16 2.51 -8.66 12.03
CA SER A 16 3.17 -7.49 11.44
C SER A 16 2.49 -7.21 10.10
N ALA A 17 1.93 -6.02 9.94
CA ALA A 17 1.53 -5.49 8.63
C ALA A 17 2.79 -5.30 7.79
N GLN A 18 3.29 -6.38 7.19
CA GLN A 18 4.44 -6.35 6.31
C GLN A 18 4.02 -5.70 4.99
N SER A 19 4.86 -4.81 4.48
CA SER A 19 4.68 -4.22 3.16
C SER A 19 4.53 -5.34 2.12
N GLU A 20 3.43 -5.32 1.38
CA GLU A 20 3.18 -6.29 0.30
C GLU A 20 3.99 -5.95 -0.97
N VAL A 21 4.55 -4.73 -1.04
CA VAL A 21 5.40 -4.30 -2.16
C VAL A 21 6.70 -5.10 -2.14
N GLY A 22 7.01 -5.75 -3.26
CA GLY A 22 8.19 -6.62 -3.36
C GLY A 22 8.00 -7.99 -2.70
N ARG A 23 6.79 -8.32 -2.20
CA ARG A 23 6.52 -9.67 -1.68
C ARG A 23 6.83 -10.70 -2.77
N PRO A 24 7.55 -11.80 -2.44
CA PRO A 24 7.81 -12.85 -3.41
C PRO A 24 6.51 -13.45 -3.93
N CYS A 25 6.48 -13.69 -5.22
CA CYS A 25 5.41 -14.36 -5.95
C CYS A 25 6.03 -15.33 -6.99
N GLY A 26 5.19 -16.00 -7.78
CA GLY A 26 5.65 -16.98 -8.76
C GLY A 26 5.66 -18.41 -8.20
N PHE A 27 6.21 -19.37 -8.92
CA PHE A 27 6.20 -20.80 -8.54
C PHE A 27 4.85 -21.37 -8.06
N LYS A 28 3.73 -20.78 -8.49
CA LYS A 28 2.38 -21.09 -7.98
C LYS A 28 2.20 -20.90 -6.46
N ILE A 29 3.01 -20.05 -5.83
CA ILE A 29 2.79 -19.62 -4.44
C ILE A 29 1.64 -18.62 -4.37
N ALA A 30 1.31 -18.16 -3.15
CA ALA A 30 0.20 -17.25 -2.88
C ALA A 30 0.18 -16.04 -3.84
N PRO A 31 -0.97 -15.77 -4.50
CA PRO A 31 -1.10 -14.66 -5.45
C PRO A 31 -0.84 -13.32 -4.74
N CYS A 32 -0.36 -12.33 -5.50
CA CYS A 32 -0.23 -10.94 -5.02
C CYS A 32 -1.59 -10.37 -4.56
N PRO A 33 -1.60 -9.30 -3.73
CA PRO A 33 -2.82 -8.57 -3.42
C PRO A 33 -3.57 -8.11 -4.68
N PHE A 34 -4.86 -7.80 -4.53
CA PHE A 34 -5.76 -7.56 -5.64
C PHE A 34 -5.39 -6.32 -6.49
N ASP A 35 -4.68 -5.35 -5.93
CA ASP A 35 -4.16 -4.14 -6.56
C ASP A 35 -2.75 -4.30 -7.15
N MET A 36 -2.15 -5.49 -6.97
CA MET A 36 -0.81 -5.83 -7.40
C MET A 36 -0.79 -6.95 -8.44
N LYS A 37 0.32 -7.03 -9.17
CA LYS A 37 0.61 -8.08 -10.15
C LYS A 37 1.95 -8.73 -9.84
N CYS A 38 2.06 -10.03 -10.17
CA CYS A 38 3.32 -10.75 -10.06
C CYS A 38 4.20 -10.46 -11.28
N VAL A 39 5.31 -9.76 -11.09
CA VAL A 39 6.29 -9.42 -12.12
C VAL A 39 7.46 -10.39 -12.07
N ALA A 40 8.05 -10.69 -13.24
CA ALA A 40 9.21 -11.58 -13.33
C ALA A 40 10.50 -10.93 -12.85
N ASP A 41 11.22 -11.61 -11.95
CA ASP A 41 12.54 -11.15 -11.50
C ASP A 41 13.58 -11.30 -12.61
N ASN A 42 13.39 -12.30 -13.48
CA ASN A 42 14.29 -12.60 -14.58
C ASN A 42 13.53 -12.52 -15.92
N PRO A 43 13.92 -11.62 -16.85
CA PRO A 43 13.28 -11.49 -18.15
C PRO A 43 13.39 -12.76 -19.01
N TYR A 44 14.40 -13.61 -18.77
CA TYR A 44 14.56 -14.89 -19.46
C TYR A 44 13.67 -16.01 -18.91
N CYS A 45 12.91 -15.75 -17.84
CA CYS A 45 12.02 -16.71 -17.19
C CYS A 45 10.64 -16.07 -16.94
N PRO A 46 9.81 -15.83 -17.98
CA PRO A 46 8.55 -15.11 -17.82
C PRO A 46 7.43 -15.93 -17.17
N ASP A 47 7.51 -17.27 -17.16
CA ASP A 47 6.45 -18.16 -16.66
C ASP A 47 6.34 -18.10 -15.12
N ARG A 48 5.31 -17.42 -14.62
CA ARG A 48 5.05 -17.25 -13.18
C ARG A 48 4.68 -18.55 -12.46
N ASN A 49 4.45 -19.64 -13.19
CA ASN A 49 4.24 -20.95 -12.56
C ASN A 49 5.55 -21.68 -12.25
N LYS A 50 6.66 -21.26 -12.86
CA LYS A 50 7.96 -21.95 -12.80
C LYS A 50 9.11 -21.06 -12.35
N CYS A 51 8.89 -19.75 -12.29
CA CYS A 51 9.94 -18.77 -12.07
C CYS A 51 9.56 -17.88 -10.87
N PRO A 52 10.56 -17.35 -10.15
CA PRO A 52 10.34 -16.38 -9.09
C PRO A 52 9.88 -15.05 -9.68
N GLY A 53 9.14 -14.31 -8.87
CA GLY A 53 8.75 -12.94 -9.13
C GLY A 53 8.57 -12.16 -7.85
N HIS A 54 8.20 -10.90 -8.02
CA HIS A 54 7.80 -10.03 -6.92
C HIS A 54 6.49 -9.30 -7.25
N CYS A 55 5.76 -8.93 -6.21
CA CYS A 55 4.54 -8.15 -6.34
C CYS A 55 4.88 -6.67 -6.59
N GLU A 56 4.32 -6.12 -7.67
CA GLU A 56 4.32 -4.68 -7.96
C GLU A 56 2.88 -4.19 -8.10
N PHE A 57 2.63 -2.91 -7.76
CA PHE A 57 1.35 -2.28 -8.06
C PHE A 57 1.00 -2.36 -9.55
N LYS A 58 -0.28 -2.57 -9.83
CA LYS A 58 -0.80 -2.51 -11.20
C LYS A 58 -0.71 -1.10 -11.77
N ASN A 59 -1.02 -0.09 -10.96
CA ASN A 59 -0.97 1.33 -11.32
C ASN A 59 0.40 1.94 -11.01
N LYS A 60 0.91 2.76 -11.93
CA LYS A 60 2.22 3.42 -11.81
C LYS A 60 2.03 4.93 -11.87
N TYR A 61 2.69 5.64 -10.95
CA TYR A 61 2.70 7.09 -10.88
C TYR A 61 4.13 7.59 -10.96
N ALA A 62 4.33 8.79 -11.51
CA ALA A 62 5.62 9.44 -11.46
C ALA A 62 5.98 9.73 -9.99
N SER A 63 7.24 9.48 -9.63
CA SER A 63 7.75 9.81 -8.31
C SER A 63 7.98 11.32 -8.19
N CYS A 64 7.79 11.90 -7.01
CA CYS A 64 8.02 13.32 -6.75
C CYS A 64 8.64 13.56 -5.38
N GLY A 65 9.13 14.78 -5.15
CA GLY A 65 9.69 15.18 -3.86
C GLY A 65 11.05 14.55 -3.54
N GLY A 66 11.26 14.24 -2.26
CA GLY A 66 12.53 13.80 -1.65
C GLY A 66 13.54 14.93 -1.44
N PHE A 67 14.42 14.84 -0.43
CA PHE A 67 15.52 15.80 -0.21
C PHE A 67 16.68 15.55 -1.19
N THR A 68 16.39 15.55 -2.49
CA THR A 68 17.40 15.45 -3.55
C THR A 68 17.77 16.83 -4.09
N PRO A 69 19.00 17.03 -4.63
CA PRO A 69 19.38 18.31 -5.25
C PRO A 69 18.50 18.73 -6.44
N ARG A 70 17.75 17.79 -7.03
CA ARG A 70 16.83 18.02 -8.15
C ARG A 70 15.54 17.22 -7.92
N PRO A 71 14.64 17.68 -7.03
CA PRO A 71 13.40 16.96 -6.76
C PRO A 71 12.55 16.91 -8.03
N HIS A 72 11.95 15.74 -8.28
CA HIS A 72 11.04 15.60 -9.41
C HIS A 72 9.74 16.34 -9.11
N ASN A 73 9.35 17.23 -10.01
CA ASN A 73 8.12 18.00 -9.89
C ASN A 73 7.04 17.38 -10.76
N CYS A 74 5.84 17.26 -10.20
CA CYS A 74 4.67 16.82 -10.92
C CYS A 74 4.24 17.83 -11.99
N ASP A 75 3.55 17.35 -13.02
CA ASP A 75 2.93 18.25 -14.00
C ASP A 75 1.78 19.06 -13.37
N ARG A 76 1.23 20.03 -14.13
CA ARG A 76 0.21 20.97 -13.65
C ARG A 76 -1.10 20.31 -13.18
N ASN A 77 -1.38 19.08 -13.61
CA ASN A 77 -2.60 18.35 -13.29
C ASN A 77 -2.44 17.37 -12.13
N HIS A 78 -1.26 17.31 -11.52
CA HIS A 78 -0.96 16.41 -10.41
C HIS A 78 -0.50 17.19 -9.17
N VAL A 79 -0.65 16.58 -8.01
CA VAL A 79 -0.15 17.04 -6.72
C VAL A 79 0.85 16.02 -6.22
N CYS A 80 1.97 16.50 -5.69
CA CYS A 80 2.93 15.64 -5.02
C CYS A 80 2.44 15.36 -3.61
N GLN A 81 2.28 14.09 -3.27
CA GLN A 81 1.91 13.63 -1.93
C GLN A 81 2.63 12.32 -1.59
N ASP A 82 2.63 11.97 -0.31
CA ASP A 82 3.09 10.64 0.13
C ASP A 82 2.28 9.55 -0.57
N ASP A 83 2.92 8.41 -0.84
CA ASP A 83 2.27 7.28 -1.52
C ASP A 83 1.34 6.55 -0.53
N PRO A 84 0.01 6.72 -0.62
CA PRO A 84 -0.93 6.11 0.32
C PRO A 84 -1.05 4.59 0.14
N ARG A 85 -0.42 4.05 -0.90
CA ARG A 85 -0.41 2.61 -1.19
C ARG A 85 0.66 1.90 -0.38
N LEU A 86 1.62 2.64 0.16
CA LEU A 86 2.63 2.10 1.07
C LEU A 86 2.04 1.99 2.48
N PRO A 87 2.48 0.99 3.27
CA PRO A 87 2.07 0.90 4.67
C PRO A 87 2.46 2.17 5.43
N PRO A 88 1.81 2.48 6.58
CA PRO A 88 2.10 3.67 7.35
C PRO A 88 3.60 3.86 7.59
N ASN A 89 4.12 4.99 7.11
CA ASN A 89 5.51 5.38 7.22
C ASN A 89 5.61 6.91 7.26
N CYS A 90 6.79 7.45 7.55
CA CYS A 90 6.99 8.90 7.63
C CYS A 90 7.09 9.60 6.26
N GLY A 91 6.93 8.89 5.14
CA GLY A 91 6.78 9.44 3.81
C GLY A 91 7.93 10.33 3.38
N MET A 92 7.61 11.39 2.67
CA MET A 92 8.53 12.42 2.24
C MET A 92 9.22 13.13 3.41
N ALA A 93 8.68 13.07 4.64
CA ALA A 93 9.39 13.59 5.82
C ALA A 93 10.65 12.78 6.17
N CYS A 94 10.72 11.51 5.75
CA CYS A 94 11.87 10.62 5.88
C CYS A 94 12.56 10.32 4.54
N ASP A 95 12.52 11.24 3.58
CA ASP A 95 13.14 11.08 2.26
C ASP A 95 12.57 9.97 1.38
N ILE A 96 11.45 9.37 1.75
CA ILE A 96 10.77 8.43 0.87
C ILE A 96 10.08 9.25 -0.23
N PRO A 97 10.36 8.99 -1.52
CA PRO A 97 9.72 9.75 -2.57
C PRO A 97 8.20 9.61 -2.53
N GLY A 98 7.50 10.71 -2.78
CA GLY A 98 6.06 10.72 -2.99
C GLY A 98 5.70 10.27 -4.40
N ILE A 99 4.41 10.34 -4.71
CA ILE A 99 3.85 10.12 -6.05
C ILE A 99 3.06 11.33 -6.54
N CYS A 100 3.07 11.53 -7.85
CA CYS A 100 2.24 12.50 -8.52
C CYS A 100 0.81 11.96 -8.67
N VAL A 101 -0.07 12.38 -7.76
CA VAL A 101 -1.50 12.00 -7.77
C VAL A 101 -2.30 12.99 -8.61
N PRO A 102 -3.20 12.52 -9.50
CA PRO A 102 -4.06 13.42 -10.26
C PRO A 102 -4.89 14.31 -9.35
N LYS A 103 -4.97 15.61 -9.64
CA LYS A 103 -5.86 16.56 -8.93
C LYS A 103 -7.34 16.18 -9.03
N THR A 104 -7.67 15.35 -10.02
CA THR A 104 -9.00 14.82 -10.27
C THR A 104 -9.13 13.37 -9.79
N ALA A 105 -8.26 12.91 -8.86
CA ALA A 105 -8.43 11.61 -8.23
C ALA A 105 -9.81 11.54 -7.58
N GLU A 106 -10.53 10.45 -7.84
CA GLU A 106 -11.90 10.28 -7.38
C GLU A 106 -11.92 9.86 -5.93
N PHE A 107 -12.91 10.34 -5.19
CA PHE A 107 -13.18 9.91 -3.83
C PHE A 107 -13.71 8.46 -3.83
N CYS A 108 -13.28 7.68 -2.84
CA CYS A 108 -13.78 6.34 -2.60
C CYS A 108 -13.92 6.06 -1.10
N GLY A 109 -14.56 4.94 -0.74
CA GLY A 109 -14.79 4.60 0.65
C GLY A 109 -15.79 5.55 1.31
N GLY A 110 -15.51 5.91 2.56
CA GLY A 110 -16.44 6.64 3.42
C GLY A 110 -17.67 5.83 3.80
N PHE A 111 -18.55 6.42 4.64
CA PHE A 111 -19.76 5.77 5.13
C PHE A 111 -20.66 5.21 4.02
N ALA A 112 -20.65 5.86 2.85
CA ALA A 112 -21.41 5.44 1.67
C ALA A 112 -20.74 4.34 0.84
N GLY A 113 -19.47 3.99 1.11
CA GLY A 113 -18.73 2.94 0.44
C GLY A 113 -18.51 3.18 -1.06
N PHE A 114 -18.13 4.40 -1.43
CA PHE A 114 -17.96 4.74 -2.85
C PHE A 114 -16.88 3.87 -3.50
N ALA A 115 -17.24 3.21 -4.61
CA ALA A 115 -16.33 2.34 -5.34
C ALA A 115 -15.49 3.12 -6.34
N CYS A 116 -14.27 2.64 -6.56
CA CYS A 116 -13.41 3.17 -7.61
C CYS A 116 -13.83 2.71 -9.01
N PRO A 117 -13.55 3.53 -10.04
CA PRO A 117 -13.76 3.13 -11.43
C PRO A 117 -12.82 1.96 -11.79
N ALA A 118 -13.15 1.28 -12.89
CA ALA A 118 -12.41 0.11 -13.34
C ALA A 118 -10.90 0.40 -13.49
N GLY A 119 -10.09 -0.45 -12.88
CA GLY A 119 -8.63 -0.35 -12.92
C GLY A 119 -8.00 0.52 -11.84
N LYS A 120 -8.79 1.18 -10.99
CA LYS A 120 -8.29 1.91 -9.81
C LYS A 120 -8.65 1.18 -8.52
N TYR A 121 -7.89 1.47 -7.47
CA TYR A 121 -8.07 0.89 -6.15
C TYR A 121 -8.21 2.00 -5.11
N CYS A 122 -9.01 1.73 -4.07
CA CYS A 122 -9.25 2.72 -3.03
C CYS A 122 -8.12 2.66 -2.01
N TYR A 123 -7.43 3.78 -1.83
CA TYR A 123 -6.39 3.93 -0.82
C TYR A 123 -6.78 5.06 0.11
N ASP A 124 -6.69 4.77 1.41
CA ASP A 124 -6.95 5.78 2.42
C ASP A 124 -5.91 6.90 2.32
N VAL A 125 -6.35 8.15 2.41
CA VAL A 125 -5.40 9.24 2.53
C VAL A 125 -4.83 9.20 3.94
N LEU A 126 -3.52 9.38 4.10
CA LEU A 126 -2.88 9.38 5.43
C LEU A 126 -3.37 10.61 6.22
N ASP A 127 -4.55 10.50 6.82
CA ASP A 127 -5.16 11.46 7.72
C ASP A 127 -5.36 10.84 9.12
N ASP A 128 -5.92 11.61 10.05
CA ASP A 128 -6.16 11.15 11.43
C ASP A 128 -7.33 10.14 11.53
N CYS A 129 -7.88 9.65 10.41
CA CYS A 129 -8.93 8.65 10.38
C CYS A 129 -8.31 7.25 10.54
N ASP A 130 -8.43 6.68 11.75
CA ASP A 130 -7.91 5.35 12.06
C ASP A 130 -8.84 4.25 11.49
N PRO A 131 -8.39 3.45 10.50
CA PRO A 131 -9.20 2.38 9.93
C PRO A 131 -9.51 1.25 10.93
N GLU A 132 -8.80 1.15 12.05
CA GLU A 132 -9.06 0.18 13.11
C GLU A 132 -10.07 0.69 14.15
N ASN A 133 -10.32 2.01 14.22
CA ASN A 133 -11.23 2.64 15.19
C ASN A 133 -12.36 3.49 14.56
N GLY A 134 -12.45 3.58 13.23
CA GLY A 134 -13.52 4.21 12.45
C GLY A 134 -13.78 3.52 11.09
N GLY A 135 -13.31 2.28 10.97
CA GLY A 135 -12.91 1.51 9.77
C GLY A 135 -13.82 1.34 8.55
N ALA A 136 -14.95 2.01 8.46
CA ALA A 136 -15.77 2.05 7.24
C ALA A 136 -16.01 3.48 6.72
N ASP A 137 -15.76 4.50 7.55
CA ASP A 137 -16.11 5.89 7.26
C ASP A 137 -14.94 6.72 6.74
N CYS A 138 -13.74 6.16 6.72
CA CYS A 138 -12.55 6.83 6.19
C CYS A 138 -12.63 6.92 4.67
N GLY A 139 -12.48 8.15 4.17
CA GLY A 139 -12.55 8.47 2.77
C GLY A 139 -11.19 8.35 2.12
N GLY A 140 -11.12 7.62 1.02
CA GLY A 140 -9.89 7.43 0.26
C GLY A 140 -9.90 8.12 -1.09
N ILE A 141 -8.81 7.91 -1.82
CA ILE A 141 -8.66 8.28 -3.23
C ILE A 141 -8.48 7.06 -4.10
N CYS A 142 -9.05 7.11 -5.30
CA CYS A 142 -8.87 6.09 -6.31
C CYS A 142 -7.57 6.28 -7.06
N LEU A 143 -6.66 5.32 -6.89
CA LEU A 143 -5.41 5.21 -7.63
C LEU A 143 -5.41 3.96 -8.52
#